data_AF-A0A944GFH8-F1
#
_entry.id   AF-A0A944GFH8-F1
#
_cell.length_a   1.000
_cell.length_b   1.000
_cell.length_c   1.000
_cell.angle_alpha   90.00
_cell.angle_beta   90.00
_cell.angle_gamma   90.00
#
_symmetry.space_group_name_H-M   'P 1'
#
loop_
_entity.id
_entity.type
_entity.pdbx_description
1 polymer ?
#
loop_
_entity_poly.entity_id
_entity_poly.type
_entity_poly.pdbx_seq_one_letter_code
_entity_poly.pdbx_strand_id
1 'polypeptide(L)'
;EMFCHGALCMAVSGKCYLSLHELNASANRGACMQVCRRAYRVHDVDSDIELEVDNKYIMSPKDLKTIHFMNKMMDAGVRVFKIEGRARGPEYVKTVVSCYREAIEAYLNGSFSQEKIENWDTRLAKVFNRGFWDGYYLGQRLGEWSAAYGSKATHKKVYIGKCTNYFQKIGVAEFLIEAQGLDVNDEILVTGETTGAYEDVVNEVRVDLIPVNHVDKGVYCSIKTKEIVRRNDKLYKIVPVE
;
A
#
# COMPACT_ATOMS: atom_id res chain seq x y z
N GLU A 1 -13.43 -9.11 17.40
CA GLU A 1 -12.26 -8.64 16.61
C GLU A 1 -12.35 -9.28 15.23
N MET A 2 -12.09 -8.55 14.15
CA MET A 2 -12.13 -9.07 12.77
C MET A 2 -11.08 -8.40 11.88
N PHE A 3 -10.55 -9.14 10.90
CA PHE A 3 -9.75 -8.55 9.82
C PHE A 3 -10.65 -7.76 8.88
N CYS A 4 -10.22 -6.57 8.47
CA CYS A 4 -10.99 -5.69 7.58
C CYS A 4 -10.25 -5.32 6.30
N HIS A 5 -8.91 -5.39 6.29
CA HIS A 5 -8.14 -5.03 5.10
C HIS A 5 -6.80 -5.77 4.97
N GLY A 6 -6.39 -5.97 3.72
CA GLY A 6 -5.04 -6.36 3.36
C GLY A 6 -4.93 -7.82 2.94
N ALA A 7 -3.71 -8.36 2.98
CA ALA A 7 -3.41 -9.67 2.44
C ALA A 7 -4.17 -10.79 3.18
N LEU A 8 -5.11 -11.43 2.49
CA LEU A 8 -5.78 -12.63 3.02
C LEU A 8 -4.86 -13.85 2.94
N CYS A 9 -4.92 -14.70 3.95
CA CYS A 9 -4.19 -15.97 3.96
C CYS A 9 -4.96 -17.04 3.18
N MET A 10 -4.23 -17.93 2.51
CA MET A 10 -4.83 -19.15 1.94
C MET A 10 -5.33 -20.11 3.03
N ALA A 11 -4.70 -20.08 4.22
CA ALA A 11 -5.06 -20.94 5.34
C ALA A 11 -6.15 -20.26 6.17
N VAL A 12 -7.40 -20.64 5.95
CA VAL A 12 -8.57 -20.09 6.67
C VAL A 12 -8.47 -20.33 8.18
N SER A 13 -7.85 -21.44 8.59
CA SER A 13 -7.61 -21.76 10.01
C SER A 13 -6.61 -20.81 10.70
N GLY A 14 -5.90 -19.97 9.95
CA GLY A 14 -4.80 -19.16 10.44
C GLY A 14 -3.51 -19.94 10.71
N LYS A 15 -3.50 -21.27 10.52
CA LYS A 15 -2.32 -22.12 10.67
C LYS A 15 -1.73 -22.44 9.29
N CYS A 16 -0.60 -21.82 8.96
CA CYS A 16 0.09 -22.05 7.68
C CYS A 16 1.51 -22.56 7.90
N TYR A 17 1.85 -23.69 7.25
CA TYR A 17 3.18 -24.32 7.30
C TYR A 17 3.96 -24.21 5.99
N LEU A 18 3.34 -23.69 4.92
CA LEU A 18 3.97 -23.64 3.59
C LEU A 18 5.29 -22.86 3.60
N SER A 19 5.30 -21.66 4.20
CA SER A 19 6.51 -20.84 4.31
C SER A 19 7.58 -21.46 5.23
N LEU A 20 7.16 -22.24 6.24
CA LEU A 20 8.10 -22.92 7.13
C LEU A 20 8.77 -24.10 6.39
N HIS A 21 7.98 -24.89 5.68
CA HIS A 21 8.47 -26.03 4.91
C HIS A 21 9.45 -25.60 3.81
N GLU A 22 9.07 -24.60 3.00
CA GLU A 22 9.85 -24.22 1.81
C GLU A 22 11.06 -23.32 2.12
N LEU A 23 10.98 -22.47 3.14
CA LEU A 23 11.95 -21.40 3.37
C LEU A 23 12.43 -21.30 4.82
N ASN A 24 12.08 -22.28 5.66
CA ASN A 24 12.38 -22.26 7.10
C ASN A 24 11.89 -20.99 7.82
N ALA A 25 10.80 -20.38 7.32
CA ALA A 25 10.28 -19.10 7.81
C ALA A 25 8.80 -19.24 8.24
N SER A 26 8.55 -19.25 9.55
CA SER A 26 7.23 -19.56 10.11
C SER A 26 6.24 -18.40 10.00
N ALA A 27 5.20 -18.58 9.18
CA ALA A 27 4.09 -17.64 9.08
C ALA A 27 3.34 -17.45 10.41
N ASN A 28 3.23 -18.52 11.21
CA ASN A 28 2.60 -18.50 12.53
C ASN A 28 3.40 -17.70 13.58
N ARG A 29 4.67 -17.37 13.28
CA ARG A 29 5.55 -16.50 14.09
C ARG A 29 5.79 -15.14 13.45
N GLY A 30 5.02 -14.77 12.43
CA GLY A 30 5.14 -13.49 11.76
C GLY A 30 6.18 -13.42 10.63
N ALA A 31 6.93 -14.49 10.38
CA ALA A 31 7.99 -14.55 9.37
C ALA A 31 7.50 -15.10 8.01
N CYS A 32 6.24 -14.81 7.63
CA CYS A 32 5.69 -15.34 6.38
C CYS A 32 6.40 -14.75 5.15
N MET A 33 6.96 -15.61 4.29
CA MET A 33 7.62 -15.21 3.04
C MET A 33 6.69 -15.25 1.82
N GLN A 34 5.38 -15.38 2.05
CA GLN A 34 4.32 -15.27 1.04
C GLN A 34 4.48 -16.24 -0.15
N VAL A 35 4.94 -17.46 0.11
CA VAL A 35 5.14 -18.53 -0.89
C VAL A 35 3.87 -18.77 -1.71
N CYS A 36 2.70 -18.79 -1.06
CA CYS A 36 1.40 -18.94 -1.71
C CYS A 36 1.06 -17.87 -2.77
N ARG A 37 1.79 -16.75 -2.79
CA ARG A 37 1.56 -15.63 -3.73
C ARG A 37 2.40 -15.71 -5.01
N ARG A 38 3.14 -16.80 -5.19
CA ARG A 38 3.95 -17.10 -6.39
C ARG A 38 3.09 -17.74 -7.48
N ALA A 39 3.64 -17.81 -8.69
CA ALA A 39 3.06 -18.58 -9.79
C ALA A 39 3.45 -20.07 -9.63
N TYR A 40 2.51 -20.96 -9.93
CA TYR A 40 2.68 -22.40 -9.86
C TYR A 40 2.27 -23.07 -11.16
N ARG A 41 2.95 -24.18 -11.47
CA ARG A 41 2.49 -25.19 -12.44
C ARG A 41 1.95 -26.37 -11.64
N VAL A 42 0.89 -27.00 -12.13
CA VAL A 42 0.25 -28.13 -11.45
C VAL A 42 0.47 -29.39 -12.27
N HIS A 43 1.04 -30.41 -11.64
CA HIS A 43 1.24 -31.72 -12.24
C HIS A 43 0.35 -32.73 -11.53
N ASP A 44 -0.37 -33.54 -12.31
CA ASP A 44 -0.95 -34.78 -11.80
C ASP A 44 0.19 -35.77 -11.55
N VAL A 45 0.27 -36.30 -10.33
CA VAL A 45 1.35 -37.20 -9.91
C VAL A 45 1.25 -38.56 -10.60
N ASP A 46 0.03 -39.06 -10.84
CA ASP A 46 -0.18 -40.40 -11.36
C ASP A 46 -0.02 -40.46 -12.89
N SER A 47 -0.45 -39.40 -13.58
CA SER A 47 -0.41 -39.32 -15.05
C SER A 47 0.77 -38.51 -15.61
N ASP A 48 1.52 -37.80 -14.76
CA ASP A 48 2.59 -36.85 -15.12
C ASP A 48 2.15 -35.77 -16.13
N ILE A 49 0.85 -35.44 -16.12
CA ILE A 49 0.28 -34.42 -16.99
C ILE A 49 0.35 -33.06 -16.28
N GLU A 50 1.02 -32.09 -16.91
CA GLU A 50 0.92 -30.67 -16.52
C GLU A 50 -0.47 -30.15 -16.90
N LEU A 51 -1.25 -29.70 -15.92
CA LEU A 51 -2.55 -29.08 -16.16
C LEU A 51 -2.35 -27.66 -16.70
N GLU A 52 -3.00 -27.32 -17.81
CA GLU A 52 -3.06 -25.96 -18.31
C GLU A 52 -4.03 -25.14 -17.43
N VAL A 53 -3.46 -24.38 -16.49
CA VAL A 53 -4.22 -23.52 -15.59
C VAL A 53 -4.15 -22.07 -16.07
N ASP A 54 -5.31 -21.51 -16.46
CA ASP A 54 -5.44 -20.12 -16.94
C ASP A 54 -4.80 -19.11 -15.97
N ASN A 55 -5.09 -19.25 -14.66
CA ASN A 55 -4.52 -18.41 -13.60
C ASN A 55 -3.46 -19.16 -12.79
N LYS A 56 -2.18 -18.90 -13.09
CA LYS A 56 -1.03 -19.51 -12.41
C LYS A 56 -0.89 -19.14 -10.92
N TYR A 57 -1.69 -18.20 -10.39
CA TYR A 57 -1.68 -17.80 -8.97
C TYR A 57 -2.75 -18.53 -8.13
N ILE A 58 -2.79 -19.86 -8.24
CA ILE A 58 -3.80 -20.75 -7.66
C ILE A 58 -3.93 -20.70 -6.13
N MET A 59 -2.93 -20.19 -5.42
CA MET A 59 -2.92 -20.06 -3.95
C MET A 59 -2.89 -18.60 -3.46
N SER A 60 -2.99 -17.64 -4.39
CA SER A 60 -2.91 -16.20 -4.08
C SER A 60 -4.30 -15.56 -4.07
N PRO A 61 -4.98 -15.47 -2.91
CA PRO A 61 -6.24 -14.73 -2.85
C PRO A 61 -6.01 -13.24 -3.15
N LYS A 62 -7.05 -12.58 -3.64
CA LYS A 62 -7.15 -11.12 -3.64
C LYS A 62 -7.08 -10.59 -2.21
N ASP A 63 -6.77 -9.30 -2.09
CA ASP A 63 -6.68 -8.66 -0.78
C ASP A 63 -8.09 -8.35 -0.24
N LEU A 64 -8.26 -8.53 1.05
CA LEU A 64 -9.50 -8.20 1.75
C LEU A 64 -9.73 -6.68 1.72
N LYS A 65 -10.95 -6.25 1.41
CA LYS A 65 -11.41 -4.88 1.58
C LYS A 65 -12.87 -4.88 2.00
N THR A 66 -13.16 -4.38 3.19
CA THR A 66 -14.53 -4.35 3.74
C THR A 66 -15.09 -2.94 3.93
N ILE A 67 -14.35 -1.91 3.49
CA ILE A 67 -14.68 -0.51 3.79
C ILE A 67 -16.08 -0.10 3.33
N HIS A 68 -16.56 -0.64 2.21
CA HIS A 68 -17.88 -0.37 1.63
C HIS A 68 -19.04 -0.95 2.44
N PHE A 69 -18.77 -1.91 3.33
CA PHE A 69 -19.77 -2.44 4.29
C PHE A 69 -19.30 -2.33 5.73
N MET A 70 -18.50 -1.31 6.06
CA MET A 70 -18.01 -1.08 7.41
C MET A 70 -19.14 -0.96 8.43
N ASN A 71 -20.24 -0.30 8.06
CA ASN A 71 -21.46 -0.22 8.86
C ASN A 71 -21.95 -1.60 9.32
N LYS A 72 -22.03 -2.58 8.41
CA LYS A 72 -22.47 -3.95 8.73
C LYS A 72 -21.52 -4.64 9.70
N MET A 73 -20.21 -4.42 9.57
CA MET A 73 -19.24 -4.98 10.51
C MET A 73 -19.42 -4.39 11.91
N MET A 74 -19.67 -3.09 12.02
CA MET A 74 -19.89 -2.42 13.31
C MET A 74 -21.20 -2.87 13.97
N ASP A 75 -22.26 -3.03 13.18
CA ASP A 75 -23.58 -3.53 13.61
C ASP A 75 -23.52 -4.96 14.11
N ALA A 76 -22.65 -5.79 13.52
CA ALA A 76 -22.40 -7.15 13.99
C ALA A 76 -21.67 -7.22 15.35
N GLY A 77 -21.37 -6.09 15.99
CA GLY A 77 -20.75 -6.05 17.31
C GLY A 77 -19.22 -6.05 17.29
N VAL A 78 -18.59 -5.86 16.12
CA VAL A 78 -17.13 -5.79 16.02
C VAL A 78 -16.61 -4.52 16.68
N ARG A 79 -15.56 -4.67 17.48
CA ARG A 79 -14.91 -3.55 18.21
C ARG A 79 -13.42 -3.37 17.92
N VAL A 80 -12.81 -4.39 17.32
CA VAL A 80 -11.38 -4.38 16.97
C VAL A 80 -11.27 -4.79 15.51
N PHE A 81 -10.72 -3.87 14.70
CA PHE A 81 -10.52 -4.03 13.27
C PHE A 81 -9.04 -4.23 12.99
N LYS A 82 -8.69 -5.35 12.37
CA LYS A 82 -7.32 -5.72 12.05
C LYS A 82 -7.00 -5.44 10.59
N ILE A 83 -5.88 -4.76 10.36
CA ILE A 83 -5.33 -4.45 9.03
C ILE A 83 -4.01 -5.21 8.89
N GLU A 84 -3.82 -5.90 7.78
CA GLU A 84 -2.56 -6.57 7.45
C GLU A 84 -1.57 -5.59 6.81
N GLY A 85 -0.62 -5.11 7.62
CA GLY A 85 0.41 -4.14 7.21
C GLY A 85 1.83 -4.71 7.08
N ARG A 86 2.06 -6.02 7.27
CA ARG A 86 3.42 -6.57 7.24
C ARG A 86 4.02 -6.47 5.84
N ALA A 87 5.31 -6.10 5.78
CA ALA A 87 6.03 -5.86 4.53
C ALA A 87 5.29 -4.89 3.59
N ARG A 88 4.70 -3.84 4.16
CA ARG A 88 4.08 -2.73 3.43
C ARG A 88 4.84 -1.43 3.71
N GLY A 89 4.83 -0.53 2.73
CA GLY A 89 5.44 0.79 2.89
C GLY A 89 4.64 1.66 3.88
N PRO A 90 5.28 2.69 4.45
CA PRO A 90 4.61 3.60 5.38
C PRO A 90 3.42 4.32 4.75
N GLU A 91 3.47 4.61 3.44
CA GLU A 91 2.35 5.20 2.69
C GLU A 91 1.12 4.29 2.69
N TYR A 92 1.31 2.98 2.52
CA TYR A 92 0.21 2.01 2.59
C TYR A 92 -0.44 2.03 3.97
N VAL A 93 0.37 2.00 5.03
CA VAL A 93 -0.13 2.01 6.41
C VAL A 93 -0.92 3.29 6.68
N LYS A 94 -0.38 4.45 6.29
CA LYS A 94 -1.04 5.75 6.43
C LYS A 94 -2.38 5.76 5.71
N THR A 95 -2.41 5.47 4.40
CA THR A 95 -3.63 5.52 3.60
C THR A 95 -4.70 4.57 4.11
N VAL A 96 -4.35 3.30 4.35
CA VAL A 96 -5.33 2.29 4.76
C VAL A 96 -5.89 2.61 6.15
N VAL A 97 -5.04 2.94 7.12
CA VAL A 97 -5.49 3.27 8.48
C VAL A 97 -6.37 4.52 8.47
N SER A 98 -5.99 5.57 7.73
CA SER A 98 -6.80 6.78 7.58
C SER A 98 -8.17 6.49 6.98
N CYS A 99 -8.25 5.75 5.85
CA CYS A 99 -9.53 5.42 5.22
C CYS A 99 -10.46 4.64 6.17
N TYR A 100 -9.94 3.62 6.85
CA TYR A 100 -10.77 2.84 7.78
C TYR A 100 -11.16 3.63 9.03
N ARG A 101 -10.29 4.52 9.53
CA ARG A 101 -10.63 5.43 10.61
C ARG A 101 -11.75 6.39 10.21
N GLU A 102 -11.62 7.02 9.04
CA GLU A 102 -12.63 7.93 8.49
C GLU A 102 -13.97 7.20 8.28
N ALA A 103 -13.95 5.93 7.83
CA ALA A 103 -15.15 5.12 7.67
C ALA A 103 -15.84 4.81 9.00
N ILE A 104 -15.07 4.49 10.04
CA ILE A 104 -15.59 4.29 11.40
C ILE A 104 -16.19 5.59 11.93
N GLU A 105 -15.47 6.72 11.83
CA GLU A 105 -15.93 8.03 12.28
C GLU A 105 -17.20 8.46 11.52
N ALA A 106 -17.24 8.23 10.20
CA ALA A 106 -18.41 8.49 9.37
C ALA A 106 -19.62 7.65 9.77
N TYR A 107 -19.42 6.40 10.20
CA TYR A 107 -20.52 5.58 10.71
C TYR A 107 -21.03 6.11 12.06
N LEU A 108 -20.12 6.43 12.99
CA LEU A 108 -20.47 6.92 14.32
C LEU A 108 -21.22 8.25 14.32
N ASN A 109 -20.95 9.13 13.34
CA ASN A 109 -21.61 10.43 13.23
C ASN A 109 -22.77 10.44 12.21
N GLY A 110 -23.18 9.27 11.68
CA GLY A 110 -24.30 9.15 10.75
C GLY A 110 -24.05 9.73 9.35
N SER A 111 -22.79 9.95 8.97
CA SER A 111 -22.40 10.49 7.65
C SER A 111 -21.74 9.47 6.73
N PHE A 112 -21.89 8.18 7.01
CA PHE A 112 -21.43 7.08 6.15
C PHE A 112 -22.28 7.03 4.88
N SER A 113 -21.69 7.35 3.73
CA SER A 113 -22.39 7.52 2.46
C SER A 113 -21.64 6.87 1.30
N GLN A 114 -22.35 6.63 0.19
CA GLN A 114 -21.77 6.07 -1.03
C GLN A 114 -20.64 6.94 -1.60
N GLU A 115 -20.79 8.27 -1.56
CA GLU A 115 -19.75 9.21 -1.99
C GLU A 115 -18.43 9.03 -1.22
N LYS A 116 -18.51 8.84 0.10
CA LYS A 116 -17.32 8.58 0.91
C LYS A 116 -16.70 7.23 0.62
N ILE A 117 -17.52 6.20 0.39
CA ILE A 117 -17.05 4.88 -0.04
C ILE A 117 -16.24 4.99 -1.32
N GLU A 118 -16.74 5.71 -2.31
CA GLU A 118 -16.05 5.92 -3.60
C GLU A 118 -14.72 6.70 -3.42
N ASN A 119 -14.70 7.70 -2.53
CA ASN A 119 -13.47 8.41 -2.19
C ASN A 119 -12.42 7.47 -1.56
N TRP A 120 -12.82 6.65 -0.59
CA TRP A 120 -11.92 5.70 0.04
C TRP A 120 -11.46 4.62 -0.93
N ASP A 121 -12.34 4.12 -1.79
CA ASP A 121 -11.99 3.14 -2.82
C ASP A 121 -10.93 3.69 -3.78
N THR A 122 -11.07 4.95 -4.21
CA THR A 122 -10.09 5.63 -5.04
C THR A 122 -8.72 5.70 -4.35
N ARG A 123 -8.69 6.06 -3.07
CA ARG A 123 -7.45 6.16 -2.28
C ARG A 123 -6.80 4.80 -2.01
N LEU A 124 -7.61 3.80 -1.64
CA LEU A 124 -7.13 2.44 -1.40
C LEU A 124 -6.61 1.78 -2.68
N ALA A 125 -7.15 2.13 -3.85
CA ALA A 125 -6.63 1.68 -5.13
C ALA A 125 -5.26 2.27 -5.49
N LYS A 126 -4.87 3.42 -4.91
CA LYS A 126 -3.53 4.02 -5.15
C LYS A 126 -2.40 3.28 -4.44
N VAL A 127 -2.70 2.57 -3.35
CA VAL A 127 -1.69 1.83 -2.57
C VAL A 127 -1.65 0.35 -2.95
N PHE A 128 -0.55 -0.32 -2.60
CA PHE A 128 -0.33 -1.73 -2.97
C PHE A 128 -1.54 -2.61 -2.65
N ASN A 129 -2.05 -3.30 -3.66
CA ASN A 129 -3.11 -4.30 -3.50
C ASN A 129 -2.98 -5.37 -4.59
N ARG A 130 -3.56 -6.55 -4.39
CA ARG A 130 -3.61 -7.63 -5.40
C ARG A 130 -5.00 -7.80 -6.01
N GLY A 131 -5.72 -6.68 -6.15
CA GLY A 131 -7.17 -6.67 -6.36
C GLY A 131 -7.90 -6.84 -5.03
N PHE A 132 -9.16 -6.42 -5.01
CA PHE A 132 -9.99 -6.46 -3.81
C PHE A 132 -11.02 -7.56 -3.87
N TRP A 133 -11.30 -8.12 -2.69
CA TRP A 133 -12.35 -9.08 -2.44
C TRP A 133 -12.94 -8.82 -1.04
N ASP A 134 -14.22 -9.11 -0.87
CA ASP A 134 -14.93 -8.94 0.40
C ASP A 134 -14.53 -10.00 1.44
N GLY A 135 -13.76 -11.01 1.02
CA GLY A 135 -13.47 -12.20 1.81
C GLY A 135 -14.70 -13.10 1.94
N TYR A 136 -14.66 -14.02 2.90
CA TYR A 136 -15.78 -14.90 3.22
C TYR A 136 -16.92 -14.21 3.99
N TYR A 137 -16.89 -12.87 4.09
CA TYR A 137 -17.95 -12.12 4.76
C TYR A 137 -19.22 -12.09 3.91
N LEU A 138 -20.34 -11.74 4.55
CA LEU A 138 -21.65 -11.62 3.90
C LEU A 138 -22.12 -12.90 3.17
N GLY A 139 -21.64 -14.07 3.60
CA GLY A 139 -22.06 -15.36 3.05
C GLY A 139 -21.35 -15.76 1.75
N GLN A 140 -20.28 -15.06 1.36
CA GLN A 140 -19.48 -15.45 0.21
C GLN A 140 -18.82 -16.83 0.42
N ARG A 141 -18.96 -17.72 -0.57
CA ARG A 141 -18.49 -19.13 -0.50
C ARG A 141 -17.26 -19.41 -1.34
N LEU A 142 -17.07 -18.69 -2.45
CA LEU A 142 -15.95 -18.89 -3.36
C LEU A 142 -14.87 -17.85 -3.07
N GLY A 143 -13.61 -18.31 -3.03
CA GLY A 143 -12.46 -17.42 -2.97
C GLY A 143 -12.30 -16.65 -4.28
N GLU A 144 -11.74 -15.45 -4.20
CA GLU A 144 -11.28 -14.75 -5.39
C GLU A 144 -9.75 -14.72 -5.41
N TRP A 145 -9.16 -15.09 -6.54
CA TRP A 145 -7.72 -15.13 -6.72
C TRP A 145 -7.22 -13.94 -7.55
N SER A 146 -5.99 -13.51 -7.26
CA SER A 146 -5.34 -12.49 -8.06
C SER A 146 -4.98 -13.05 -9.43
N ALA A 147 -5.18 -12.25 -10.49
CA ALA A 147 -4.86 -12.65 -11.87
C ALA A 147 -3.41 -12.34 -12.28
N ALA A 148 -2.65 -11.63 -11.44
CA ALA A 148 -1.33 -11.11 -11.81
C ALA A 148 -0.31 -11.24 -10.68
N TYR A 149 0.97 -11.30 -11.04
CA TYR A 149 2.07 -11.13 -10.08
C TYR A 149 2.22 -9.65 -9.75
N GLY A 150 2.36 -9.34 -8.46
CA GLY A 150 2.65 -7.96 -8.03
C GLY A 150 1.41 -7.13 -7.71
N SER A 151 1.56 -5.81 -7.79
CA SER A 151 0.55 -4.83 -7.37
C SER A 151 -0.42 -4.50 -8.50
N LYS A 152 -1.70 -4.32 -8.16
CA LYS A 152 -2.74 -3.69 -8.98
C LYS A 152 -3.02 -2.25 -8.53
N ALA A 153 -2.09 -1.63 -7.80
CA ALA A 153 -2.18 -0.22 -7.45
C ALA A 153 -2.23 0.63 -8.72
N THR A 154 -3.06 1.66 -8.72
CA THR A 154 -3.17 2.60 -9.85
C THR A 154 -1.97 3.54 -9.94
N HIS A 155 -1.17 3.62 -8.88
CA HIS A 155 0.03 4.45 -8.81
C HIS A 155 1.23 3.64 -8.32
N LYS A 156 2.42 4.04 -8.76
CA LYS A 156 3.71 3.52 -8.30
C LYS A 156 4.59 4.67 -7.80
N LYS A 157 5.42 4.38 -6.81
CA LYS A 157 6.44 5.32 -6.33
C LYS A 157 7.78 5.05 -7.02
N VAL A 158 8.40 6.09 -7.54
CA VAL A 158 9.70 6.06 -8.21
C VAL A 158 10.69 6.84 -7.37
N TYR A 159 11.81 6.20 -7.00
CA TYR A 159 12.85 6.88 -6.22
C TYR A 159 13.48 8.00 -7.06
N ILE A 160 13.59 9.20 -6.49
CA ILE A 160 14.18 10.35 -7.19
C ILE A 160 15.33 10.99 -6.41
N GLY A 161 15.39 10.86 -5.08
CA GLY A 161 16.44 11.49 -4.30
C GLY A 161 16.31 11.29 -2.80
N LYS A 162 17.04 12.11 -2.03
CA LYS A 162 17.02 12.06 -0.56
C LYS A 162 17.11 13.44 0.06
N CYS A 163 16.55 13.60 1.26
CA CYS A 163 16.66 14.81 2.06
C CYS A 163 18.09 14.94 2.63
N THR A 164 18.71 16.08 2.37
CA THR A 164 20.06 16.41 2.86
C THR A 164 20.00 17.30 4.09
N ASN A 165 19.00 18.17 4.18
CA ASN A 165 18.81 19.08 5.31
C ASN A 165 17.35 19.53 5.47
N TYR A 166 16.99 20.01 6.67
CA TYR A 166 15.69 20.63 6.95
C TYR A 166 15.85 21.94 7.73
N PHE A 167 15.40 23.04 7.13
CA PHE A 167 15.45 24.38 7.69
C PHE A 167 14.19 24.67 8.52
N GLN A 168 14.22 24.28 9.79
CA GLN A 168 13.04 24.29 10.68
C GLN A 168 12.33 25.64 10.80
N LYS A 169 13.05 26.77 10.82
CA LYS A 169 12.45 28.11 10.98
C LYS A 169 11.55 28.52 9.82
N ILE A 170 11.86 28.06 8.61
CA ILE A 170 11.15 28.43 7.38
C ILE A 170 10.32 27.28 6.80
N GLY A 171 10.43 26.07 7.35
CA GLY A 171 9.69 24.89 6.90
C GLY A 171 10.12 24.41 5.51
N VAL A 172 11.42 24.45 5.22
CA VAL A 172 11.96 24.09 3.91
C VAL A 172 12.89 22.90 4.04
N ALA A 173 12.71 21.91 3.18
CA ALA A 173 13.56 20.75 3.06
C ALA A 173 14.48 20.89 1.84
N GLU A 174 15.76 20.60 2.03
CA GLU A 174 16.74 20.45 0.94
C GLU A 174 16.82 18.98 0.55
N PHE A 175 16.77 18.72 -0.75
CA PHE A 175 16.87 17.40 -1.35
C PHE A 175 18.00 17.38 -2.37
N LEU A 176 18.72 16.27 -2.43
CA LEU A 176 19.58 15.91 -3.55
C LEU A 176 18.80 14.99 -4.48
N ILE A 177 18.64 15.40 -5.74
CA ILE A 177 18.04 14.56 -6.78
C ILE A 177 19.11 13.58 -7.31
N GLU A 178 18.87 12.28 -7.17
CA GLU A 178 19.84 11.21 -7.49
C GLU A 178 19.43 10.36 -8.70
N ALA A 179 18.17 10.39 -9.12
CA ALA A 179 17.66 9.55 -10.19
C ALA A 179 16.88 10.35 -11.24
N GLN A 180 15.55 10.24 -11.31
CA GLN A 180 14.75 11.03 -12.25
C GLN A 180 14.64 12.48 -11.78
N GLY A 181 14.48 13.40 -12.73
CA GLY A 181 14.24 14.80 -12.44
C GLY A 181 12.92 15.04 -11.71
N LEU A 182 12.76 16.26 -11.20
CA LEU A 182 11.58 16.69 -10.46
C LEU A 182 10.98 17.94 -11.13
N ASP A 183 9.67 17.93 -11.37
CA ASP A 183 8.92 19.01 -11.95
C ASP A 183 7.98 19.66 -10.92
N VAL A 184 7.66 20.94 -11.14
CA VAL A 184 6.52 21.57 -10.45
C VAL A 184 5.23 20.84 -10.84
N ASN A 185 4.35 20.67 -9.86
CA ASN A 185 3.11 19.87 -9.87
C ASN A 185 3.28 18.36 -9.75
N ASP A 186 4.49 17.85 -9.56
CA ASP A 186 4.69 16.44 -9.24
C ASP A 186 4.10 16.08 -7.87
N GLU A 187 3.39 14.95 -7.81
CA GLU A 187 3.05 14.29 -6.54
C GLU A 187 4.32 13.63 -5.97
N ILE A 188 4.71 14.02 -4.75
CA ILE A 188 5.88 13.48 -4.07
C ILE A 188 5.51 12.72 -2.80
N LEU A 189 6.35 11.75 -2.46
CA LEU A 189 6.31 11.00 -1.21
C LEU A 189 7.70 11.04 -0.58
N VAL A 190 7.79 11.56 0.64
CA VAL A 190 8.99 11.51 1.48
C VAL A 190 8.77 10.44 2.55
N THR A 191 9.69 9.49 2.64
CA THR A 191 9.63 8.41 3.64
C THR A 191 10.91 8.32 4.45
N GLY A 192 10.75 8.04 5.74
CA GLY A 192 11.84 7.96 6.70
C GLY A 192 11.40 7.25 7.97
N GLU A 193 12.35 6.77 8.77
CA GLU A 193 12.04 6.00 9.98
C GLU A 193 11.23 6.81 10.99
N THR A 194 11.53 8.10 11.13
CA THR A 194 10.81 9.01 12.04
C THR A 194 9.68 9.77 11.34
N THR A 195 9.86 10.10 10.07
CA THR A 195 8.87 10.85 9.28
C THR A 195 7.68 9.97 8.90
N GLY A 196 7.88 8.65 8.75
CA GLY A 196 6.86 7.73 8.24
C GLY A 196 6.60 7.97 6.75
N ALA A 197 5.54 8.71 6.44
CA ALA A 197 5.12 9.03 5.07
C ALA A 197 4.53 10.44 4.98
N TYR A 198 5.26 11.34 4.32
CA TYR A 198 4.82 12.69 3.98
C TYR A 198 4.51 12.76 2.49
N GLU A 199 3.32 13.21 2.13
CA GLU A 199 2.85 13.33 0.75
C GLU A 199 2.48 14.78 0.48
N ASP A 200 2.89 15.30 -0.67
CA ASP A 200 2.51 16.65 -1.10
C ASP A 200 2.61 16.79 -2.63
N VAL A 201 2.10 17.90 -3.15
CA VAL A 201 2.33 18.33 -4.53
C VAL A 201 3.40 19.41 -4.52
N VAL A 202 4.40 19.30 -5.40
CA VAL A 202 5.47 20.29 -5.52
C VAL A 202 4.92 21.56 -6.15
N ASN A 203 4.50 22.52 -5.32
CA ASN A 203 3.98 23.80 -5.80
C ASN A 203 5.09 24.76 -6.26
N GLU A 204 6.26 24.67 -5.63
CA GLU A 204 7.42 25.49 -5.94
C GLU A 204 8.69 24.70 -5.56
N VAL A 205 9.70 24.75 -6.43
CA VAL A 205 11.03 24.21 -6.18
C VAL A 205 12.08 25.26 -6.49
N ARG A 206 13.11 25.34 -5.65
CA ARG A 206 14.21 26.30 -5.82
C ARG A 206 15.55 25.60 -5.96
N VAL A 207 16.37 26.08 -6.89
CA VAL A 207 17.79 25.73 -7.03
C VAL A 207 18.58 27.01 -6.84
N ASP A 208 19.57 27.01 -5.95
CA ASP A 208 20.37 28.19 -5.60
C ASP A 208 19.51 29.44 -5.30
N LEU A 209 18.44 29.25 -4.53
CA LEU A 209 17.45 30.28 -4.12
C LEU A 209 16.55 30.80 -5.25
N ILE A 210 16.73 30.35 -6.49
CA ILE A 210 15.95 30.75 -7.65
C ILE A 210 14.83 29.74 -7.89
N PRO A 211 13.56 30.16 -8.03
CA PRO A 211 12.47 29.27 -8.44
C PRO A 211 12.72 28.72 -9.84
N VAL A 212 12.58 27.40 -9.99
CA VAL A 212 12.71 26.69 -11.27
C VAL A 212 11.50 25.79 -11.49
N ASN A 213 11.20 25.48 -12.75
CA ASN A 213 10.09 24.56 -13.10
C ASN A 213 10.53 23.09 -13.13
N HIS A 214 11.82 22.84 -13.32
CA HIS A 214 12.42 21.51 -13.46
C HIS A 214 13.75 21.44 -12.71
N VAL A 215 14.04 20.29 -12.11
CA VAL A 215 15.31 19.99 -11.45
C VAL A 215 15.89 18.69 -12.00
N ASP A 216 17.10 18.80 -12.56
CA ASP A 216 17.84 17.66 -13.10
C ASP A 216 18.49 16.78 -12.02
N LYS A 217 18.87 15.57 -12.44
CA LYS A 217 19.68 14.67 -11.63
C LYS A 217 21.01 15.31 -11.23
N GLY A 218 21.39 15.13 -9.97
CA GLY A 218 22.64 15.62 -9.38
C GLY A 218 22.53 17.01 -8.77
N VAL A 219 21.37 17.65 -8.88
CA VAL A 219 21.12 19.01 -8.39
C VAL A 219 20.51 18.97 -6.99
N TYR A 220 20.93 19.93 -6.16
CA TYR A 220 20.30 20.21 -4.87
C TYR A 220 19.14 21.17 -5.08
N CYS A 221 17.98 20.82 -4.55
CA CYS A 221 16.81 21.67 -4.60
C CYS A 221 16.14 21.81 -3.25
N SER A 222 15.44 22.92 -3.05
CA SER A 222 14.70 23.22 -1.83
C SER A 222 13.20 23.26 -2.10
N ILE A 223 12.43 22.56 -1.27
CA ILE A 223 10.97 22.47 -1.36
C ILE A 223 10.39 22.79 0.01
N LYS A 224 9.34 23.63 0.04
CA LYS A 224 8.61 23.91 1.28
C LYS A 224 7.75 22.71 1.65
N THR A 225 7.81 22.26 2.91
CA THR A 225 6.99 21.15 3.41
C THR A 225 6.08 21.61 4.55
N LYS A 226 4.92 20.98 4.68
CA LYS A 226 3.91 21.26 5.72
C LYS A 226 4.27 20.59 7.05
N GLU A 227 5.04 19.51 6.98
CA GLU A 227 5.50 18.74 8.13
C GLU A 227 7.03 18.67 8.12
N ILE A 228 7.59 18.30 9.27
CA ILE A 228 9.04 18.16 9.40
C ILE A 228 9.48 16.85 8.74
N VAL A 229 10.40 16.95 7.78
CA VAL A 229 11.13 15.81 7.22
C VAL A 229 12.52 15.72 7.84
N ARG A 230 13.15 14.55 7.76
CA ARG A 230 14.45 14.27 8.37
C ARG A 230 15.52 14.06 7.31
N ARG A 231 16.75 14.36 7.72
CA ARG A 231 17.94 14.04 6.92
C ARG A 231 17.99 12.55 6.63
N ASN A 232 18.36 12.20 5.41
CA ASN A 232 18.35 10.86 4.82
C ASN A 232 16.97 10.27 4.54
N ASP A 233 15.89 11.02 4.75
CA ASP A 233 14.58 10.60 4.24
C ASP A 233 14.65 10.46 2.72
N LYS A 234 14.01 9.42 2.20
CA LYS A 234 13.97 9.11 0.77
C LYS A 234 12.82 9.86 0.12
N LEU A 235 13.12 10.54 -0.98
CA LEU A 235 12.18 11.25 -1.83
C LEU A 235 11.80 10.37 -3.03
N TYR A 236 10.49 10.23 -3.23
CA TYR A 236 9.89 9.51 -4.33
C TYR A 236 8.93 10.42 -5.10
N LYS A 237 8.79 10.19 -6.40
CA LYS A 237 7.70 10.70 -7.23
C LYS A 237 6.60 9.65 -7.30
N ILE A 238 5.34 10.03 -7.10
CA ILE A 238 4.17 9.17 -7.30
C ILE A 238 3.70 9.37 -8.74
N VAL A 239 3.65 8.30 -9.52
CA VAL A 239 3.21 8.33 -10.92
C VAL A 239 2.12 7.29 -11.18
N PRO A 240 1.17 7.55 -12.08
CA PRO A 240 0.21 6.53 -12.54
C PRO A 240 0.92 5.29 -13.10
N VAL A 241 0.29 4.13 -12.95
CA VAL A 241 0.70 2.89 -13.61
C VAL A 241 0.06 2.86 -15.01
N GLU A 242 0.86 2.61 -16.03
CA GLU A 242 0.43 2.38 -17.42
C GLU A 242 -0.28 1.04 -17.59
#